data_AF-A0A554RSJ5-F1
#
_entry.id   AF-A0A554RSJ5-F1
#
_cell.length_a   1.000
_cell.length_b   1.000
_cell.length_c   1.000
_cell.angle_alpha   90.00
_cell.angle_beta   90.00
_cell.angle_gamma   90.00
#
_symmetry.space_group_name_H-M   'P 1'
#
loop_
_entity.id
_entity.type
_entity.pdbx_description
1 polymer ?
#
loop_
_entity_poly.entity_id
_entity_poly.type
_entity_poly.pdbx_seq_one_letter_code
_entity_poly.pdbx_strand_id
1 'polypeptide(L)'
;MSLDLDWTSIRPLGGSKHASFEELCTQLARAGRPAGSTFHRKGRPDSGVEAYAVLPDSTELAWQSKYFHTLGDSQWSQLDESVRAALDGHPKLTCYIACVPLDLPDGRSGRGKSAQQRWTDRVVTWTRWASDKGMEVEFVWQGSHELLAELAKPENDGLAKFFFDTRYLDDAWFRARLVEAHESAGPRYTAELNVKLSIGEQFEAFGRTSAFFDRIRSVASSIREQVRSHAFSVAKGPNAVLDPLIAAARLACDQALDKFKTLSDDPTVESPLAAIQTSLGEAVEATQQVLLEHPRSSNVPPHGGCFSEQHRLARSRGSEGGGSSSPASTEEDEKRKGHRDADNCGHDPGSPTERQLPRPGASQVRHGRSRCLVEHGAPCPLGEWERRRSTGSMEQPPVAPQRS
;
A
#
# COMPACT_ATOMS: atom_id res chain seq x y z
N MET A 1 -4.39 12.89 0.18
CA MET A 1 -4.00 11.57 0.71
C MET A 1 -5.01 10.55 0.21
N SER A 2 -4.58 9.34 -0.19
CA SER A 2 -5.54 8.26 -0.48
C SER A 2 -5.90 7.59 0.84
N LEU A 3 -7.19 7.38 1.08
CA LEU A 3 -7.66 6.57 2.20
C LEU A 3 -7.24 5.12 1.94
N ASP A 4 -6.44 4.54 2.83
CA ASP A 4 -6.02 3.13 2.76
C ASP A 4 -6.83 2.33 3.78
N LEU A 5 -7.78 1.53 3.31
CA LEU A 5 -8.68 0.73 4.13
C LEU A 5 -8.69 -0.72 3.66
N ASP A 6 -8.66 -1.62 4.63
CA ASP A 6 -8.96 -3.03 4.40
C ASP A 6 -10.47 -3.25 4.38
N TRP A 7 -11.04 -3.51 3.21
CA TRP A 7 -12.46 -3.83 3.05
C TRP A 7 -12.91 -5.02 3.90
N THR A 8 -12.01 -5.93 4.28
CA THR A 8 -12.34 -7.07 5.15
C THR A 8 -12.54 -6.64 6.61
N SER A 9 -12.06 -5.48 7.02
CA SER A 9 -12.25 -4.93 8.37
C SER A 9 -13.62 -4.29 8.59
N ILE A 10 -14.46 -4.21 7.55
CA ILE A 10 -15.79 -3.59 7.65
C ILE A 10 -16.62 -4.19 8.80
N ARG A 11 -17.14 -3.30 9.64
CA ARG A 11 -18.00 -3.62 10.79
C ARG A 11 -19.26 -4.35 10.33
N PRO A 12 -19.61 -5.52 10.89
CA PRO A 12 -20.83 -6.23 10.53
C PRO A 12 -22.10 -5.56 11.08
N LEU A 13 -23.13 -5.45 10.25
CA LEU A 13 -24.49 -5.05 10.57
C LEU A 13 -25.38 -6.28 10.59
N GLY A 14 -26.10 -6.50 11.69
CA GLY A 14 -26.89 -7.72 11.89
C GLY A 14 -26.06 -9.01 11.76
N GLY A 15 -24.76 -8.95 12.04
CA GLY A 15 -23.84 -10.08 11.89
C GLY A 15 -23.31 -10.33 10.47
N SER A 16 -23.65 -9.50 9.48
CA SER A 16 -23.27 -9.71 8.07
C SER A 16 -22.42 -8.56 7.52
N LYS A 17 -21.20 -8.87 7.05
CA LYS A 17 -20.36 -7.92 6.30
C LYS A 17 -20.95 -7.56 4.94
N HIS A 18 -21.66 -8.49 4.29
CA HIS A 18 -22.40 -8.21 3.05
C HIS A 18 -23.44 -7.12 3.27
N ALA A 19 -24.27 -7.26 4.32
CA ALA A 19 -25.28 -6.26 4.66
C ALA A 19 -24.65 -4.90 5.01
N SER A 20 -23.44 -4.92 5.58
CA SER A 20 -22.71 -3.71 5.94
C SER A 20 -22.19 -2.97 4.72
N PHE A 21 -21.64 -3.72 3.76
CA PHE A 21 -21.17 -3.16 2.50
C PHE A 21 -22.34 -2.62 1.65
N GLU A 22 -23.47 -3.36 1.61
CA GLU A 22 -24.71 -2.88 0.98
C GLU A 22 -25.19 -1.56 1.60
N GLU A 23 -25.20 -1.47 2.93
CA GLU A 23 -25.61 -0.25 3.63
C GLU A 23 -24.62 0.89 3.40
N LEU A 24 -23.31 0.63 3.45
CA LEU A 24 -22.28 1.63 3.16
C LEU A 24 -22.45 2.22 1.77
N CYS A 25 -22.54 1.38 0.74
CA CYS A 25 -22.73 1.81 -0.64
C CYS A 25 -24.06 2.55 -0.83
N THR A 26 -25.12 2.15 -0.12
CA THR A 26 -26.41 2.86 -0.12
C THR A 26 -26.28 4.27 0.47
N GLN A 27 -25.56 4.42 1.59
CA GLN A 27 -25.35 5.73 2.21
C GLN A 27 -24.46 6.63 1.35
N LEU A 28 -23.43 6.07 0.73
CA LEU A 28 -22.60 6.77 -0.26
C LEU A 28 -23.43 7.20 -1.48
N ALA A 29 -24.28 6.31 -2.02
CA ALA A 29 -25.19 6.64 -3.11
C ALA A 29 -26.16 7.77 -2.73
N ARG A 30 -26.71 7.73 -1.50
CA ARG A 30 -27.57 8.80 -1.00
C ARG A 30 -26.81 10.12 -0.90
N ALA A 31 -25.60 10.14 -0.37
CA ALA A 31 -24.79 11.35 -0.23
C ALA A 31 -24.34 11.89 -1.61
N GLY A 32 -23.97 11.00 -2.53
CA GLY A 32 -23.40 11.32 -3.83
C GLY A 32 -24.42 11.58 -4.96
N ARG A 33 -25.72 11.33 -4.73
CA ARG A 33 -26.75 11.50 -5.76
C ARG A 33 -26.82 12.93 -6.34
N PRO A 34 -27.29 13.11 -7.58
CA PRO A 34 -27.52 14.44 -8.15
C PRO A 34 -28.49 15.28 -7.32
N ALA A 35 -28.21 16.59 -7.24
CA ALA A 35 -29.09 17.54 -6.56
C ALA A 35 -30.49 17.57 -7.21
N GLY A 36 -31.52 17.72 -6.39
CA GLY A 36 -32.91 17.68 -6.86
C GLY A 36 -33.46 16.28 -7.16
N SER A 37 -32.66 15.22 -7.04
CA SER A 37 -33.14 13.84 -7.18
C SER A 37 -33.85 13.33 -5.92
N THR A 38 -34.84 12.47 -6.13
CA THR A 38 -35.54 11.75 -5.05
C THR A 38 -34.91 10.38 -4.87
N PHE A 39 -34.42 10.10 -3.67
CA PHE A 39 -33.70 8.86 -3.36
C PHE A 39 -34.63 7.81 -2.75
N HIS A 40 -34.52 6.58 -3.22
CA HIS A 40 -35.29 5.43 -2.77
C HIS A 40 -34.36 4.28 -2.38
N ARG A 41 -34.38 3.91 -1.10
CA ARG A 41 -33.76 2.66 -0.61
C ARG A 41 -34.77 1.53 -0.78
N LYS A 42 -34.39 0.46 -1.47
CA LYS A 42 -35.20 -0.76 -1.55
C LYS A 42 -35.04 -1.62 -0.30
N GLY A 43 -36.12 -2.32 0.04
CA GLY A 43 -36.11 -3.44 0.96
C GLY A 43 -36.60 -4.68 0.22
N ARG A 44 -36.25 -5.86 0.74
CA ARG A 44 -36.50 -7.13 0.05
C ARG A 44 -37.98 -7.30 -0.32
N PRO A 45 -38.32 -7.73 -1.56
CA PRO A 45 -37.41 -8.05 -2.67
C PRO A 45 -36.93 -6.81 -3.47
N ASP A 46 -35.63 -6.77 -3.77
CA ASP A 46 -34.92 -5.54 -4.20
C ASP A 46 -34.85 -5.32 -5.74
N SER A 47 -35.46 -6.19 -6.55
CA SER A 47 -35.43 -6.13 -8.04
C SER A 47 -34.03 -5.87 -8.65
N GLY A 48 -32.96 -6.38 -8.02
CA GLY A 48 -31.60 -6.29 -8.56
C GLY A 48 -30.87 -4.96 -8.33
N VAL A 49 -31.40 -4.07 -7.47
CA VAL A 49 -30.70 -2.83 -7.03
C VAL A 49 -30.95 -2.57 -5.55
N GLU A 50 -29.94 -2.10 -4.82
CA GLU A 50 -30.08 -1.74 -3.41
C GLU A 50 -30.82 -0.41 -3.22
N ALA A 51 -30.56 0.53 -4.12
CA ALA A 51 -31.19 1.85 -4.13
C ALA A 51 -31.20 2.46 -5.53
N TYR A 52 -32.07 3.45 -5.72
CA TYR A 52 -32.12 4.24 -6.93
C TYR A 52 -32.51 5.69 -6.63
N ALA A 53 -32.18 6.59 -7.54
CA ALA A 53 -32.54 7.99 -7.50
C ALA A 53 -33.34 8.34 -8.75
N VAL A 54 -34.52 8.95 -8.56
CA VAL A 54 -35.32 9.51 -9.65
C VAL A 54 -34.86 10.96 -9.87
N LEU A 55 -34.39 11.23 -11.09
CA LEU A 55 -33.93 12.54 -11.52
C LEU A 55 -35.11 13.48 -11.86
N PRO A 56 -34.89 14.80 -11.97
CA PRO A 56 -35.96 15.74 -12.32
C PRO A 56 -36.66 15.45 -13.66
N ASP A 57 -35.96 14.82 -14.61
CA ASP A 57 -36.50 14.37 -15.89
C ASP A 57 -37.22 13.01 -15.81
N SER A 58 -37.42 12.49 -14.59
CA SER A 58 -38.00 11.17 -14.28
C SER A 58 -37.16 9.97 -14.69
N THR A 59 -35.93 10.13 -15.17
CA THR A 59 -35.01 9.02 -15.39
C THR A 59 -34.43 8.52 -14.08
N GLU A 60 -33.90 7.30 -14.08
CA GLU A 60 -33.42 6.63 -12.88
C GLU A 60 -31.92 6.31 -12.95
N LEU A 61 -31.22 6.59 -11.86
CA LEU A 61 -29.88 6.08 -11.57
C LEU A 61 -30.02 5.02 -10.49
N ALA A 62 -29.41 3.84 -10.66
CA ALA A 62 -29.51 2.78 -9.66
C ALA A 62 -28.15 2.22 -9.26
N TRP A 63 -28.05 1.80 -8.00
CA TRP A 63 -26.86 1.23 -7.40
C TRP A 63 -27.12 -0.21 -6.97
N GLN A 64 -26.27 -1.13 -7.41
CA GLN A 64 -26.21 -2.49 -6.89
C GLN A 64 -24.88 -2.70 -6.18
N SER A 65 -24.95 -3.20 -4.95
CA SER A 65 -23.77 -3.53 -4.18
C SER A 65 -23.47 -5.02 -4.26
N LYS A 66 -22.21 -5.40 -4.44
CA LYS A 66 -21.75 -6.78 -4.32
C LYS A 66 -20.43 -6.82 -3.57
N TYR A 67 -20.48 -7.37 -2.35
CA TYR A 67 -19.28 -7.55 -1.54
C TYR A 67 -18.54 -8.82 -1.96
N PHE A 68 -17.58 -8.65 -2.88
CA PHE A 68 -16.77 -9.72 -3.45
C PHE A 68 -15.32 -9.60 -3.02
N HIS A 69 -14.65 -10.74 -2.77
CA HIS A 69 -13.21 -10.80 -2.51
C HIS A 69 -12.41 -11.27 -3.74
N THR A 70 -13.09 -11.84 -4.72
CA THR A 70 -12.52 -12.30 -6.01
C THR A 70 -13.55 -12.12 -7.12
N LEU A 71 -13.11 -12.13 -8.38
CA LEU A 71 -13.98 -12.01 -9.56
C LEU A 71 -13.93 -13.29 -10.42
N GLY A 72 -14.52 -14.36 -9.91
CA GLY A 72 -14.71 -15.63 -10.60
C GLY A 72 -16.04 -15.72 -11.34
N ASP A 73 -16.27 -16.84 -12.04
CA ASP A 73 -17.46 -17.02 -12.88
C ASP A 73 -18.77 -16.88 -12.13
N SER A 74 -18.84 -17.33 -10.87
CA SER A 74 -20.03 -17.18 -10.05
C SER A 74 -20.35 -15.72 -9.70
N GLN A 75 -19.34 -14.89 -9.40
CA GLN A 75 -19.54 -13.45 -9.14
C GLN A 75 -20.04 -12.73 -10.38
N TRP A 76 -19.48 -13.09 -11.54
CA TRP A 76 -19.92 -12.54 -12.81
C TRP A 76 -21.35 -12.93 -13.17
N SER A 77 -21.77 -14.17 -12.90
CA SER A 77 -23.16 -14.60 -13.07
C SER A 77 -24.12 -13.85 -12.13
N GLN A 78 -23.71 -13.61 -10.89
CA GLN A 78 -24.53 -12.81 -9.95
C GLN A 78 -24.72 -11.37 -10.41
N LEU A 79 -23.73 -10.77 -11.07
CA LEU A 79 -23.86 -9.44 -11.68
C LEU A 79 -24.83 -9.48 -12.85
N ASP A 80 -24.74 -10.49 -13.73
CA ASP A 80 -25.68 -10.68 -14.84
C ASP A 80 -27.13 -10.79 -14.36
N GLU A 81 -27.37 -11.58 -13.31
CA GLU A 81 -28.69 -11.75 -12.70
C GLU A 81 -29.23 -10.44 -12.13
N SER A 82 -28.37 -9.66 -11.45
CA SER A 82 -28.75 -8.38 -10.85
C SER A 82 -29.08 -7.35 -11.93
N VAL A 83 -28.26 -7.26 -12.99
CA VAL A 83 -28.51 -6.36 -14.12
C VAL A 83 -29.80 -6.73 -14.84
N ARG A 84 -30.06 -8.02 -15.09
CA ARG A 84 -31.31 -8.46 -15.73
C ARG A 84 -32.53 -8.05 -14.90
N ALA A 85 -32.49 -8.31 -13.59
CA ALA A 85 -33.57 -7.93 -12.68
C ALA A 85 -33.77 -6.40 -12.62
N ALA A 86 -32.69 -5.63 -12.65
CA ALA A 86 -32.76 -4.17 -12.67
C ALA A 86 -33.41 -3.64 -13.95
N LEU A 87 -33.02 -4.16 -15.12
CA LEU A 87 -33.63 -3.80 -16.40
C LEU A 87 -35.12 -4.19 -16.46
N ASP A 88 -35.53 -5.28 -15.81
CA ASP A 88 -36.94 -5.69 -15.71
C ASP A 88 -37.73 -4.80 -14.74
N GLY A 89 -37.12 -4.42 -13.61
CA GLY A 89 -37.78 -3.68 -12.53
C GLY A 89 -37.78 -2.16 -12.68
N HIS A 90 -36.91 -1.60 -13.52
CA HIS A 90 -36.66 -0.17 -13.66
C HIS A 90 -36.69 0.28 -15.13
N PRO A 91 -37.88 0.43 -15.74
CA PRO A 91 -38.00 0.76 -17.16
C PRO A 91 -37.49 2.17 -17.53
N LYS A 92 -37.26 3.04 -16.53
CA LYS A 92 -36.70 4.39 -16.70
C LYS A 92 -35.21 4.49 -16.33
N LEU A 93 -34.55 3.35 -16.10
CA LEU A 93 -33.13 3.30 -15.79
C LEU A 93 -32.31 3.85 -16.96
N THR A 94 -31.39 4.77 -16.66
CA THR A 94 -30.43 5.31 -17.62
C THR A 94 -28.98 5.07 -17.19
N CYS A 95 -28.74 4.80 -15.91
CA CYS A 95 -27.44 4.42 -15.39
C CYS A 95 -27.54 3.35 -14.31
N TYR A 96 -26.75 2.29 -14.45
CA TYR A 96 -26.58 1.23 -13.47
C TYR A 96 -25.15 1.23 -12.94
N ILE A 97 -25.01 1.38 -11.63
CA ILE A 97 -23.71 1.48 -10.95
C ILE A 97 -23.50 0.22 -10.11
N ALA A 98 -22.47 -0.56 -10.47
CA ALA A 98 -22.06 -1.74 -9.73
C ALA A 98 -20.98 -1.35 -8.70
N CYS A 99 -21.35 -1.30 -7.42
CA CYS A 99 -20.44 -1.05 -6.32
C CYS A 99 -19.80 -2.37 -5.85
N VAL A 100 -18.49 -2.51 -6.01
CA VAL A 100 -17.73 -3.72 -5.68
C VAL A 100 -16.40 -3.31 -5.02
N PRO A 101 -15.99 -3.93 -3.90
CA PRO A 101 -14.76 -3.53 -3.19
C PRO A 101 -13.49 -4.08 -3.86
N LEU A 102 -13.46 -4.09 -5.19
CA LEU A 102 -12.37 -4.60 -6.01
C LEU A 102 -12.20 -3.71 -7.24
N ASP A 103 -10.96 -3.37 -7.53
CA ASP A 103 -10.60 -2.76 -8.82
C ASP A 103 -10.47 -3.86 -9.89
N LEU A 104 -10.75 -3.50 -11.14
CA LEU A 104 -10.66 -4.44 -12.26
C LEU A 104 -9.22 -4.52 -12.77
N PRO A 105 -8.48 -5.62 -12.52
CA PRO A 105 -7.14 -5.77 -13.07
C PRO A 105 -7.14 -5.85 -14.61
N ASP A 106 -6.27 -5.08 -15.26
CA ASP A 106 -5.94 -5.21 -16.69
C ASP A 106 -4.74 -6.15 -16.90
N GLY A 107 -4.89 -7.39 -16.45
CA GLY A 107 -3.85 -8.42 -16.63
C GLY A 107 -3.70 -8.83 -18.09
N ARG A 108 -2.53 -8.58 -18.69
CA ARG A 108 -2.17 -9.01 -20.06
C ARG A 108 -1.34 -10.29 -20.10
N SER A 109 -1.50 -11.17 -19.11
CA SER A 109 -0.93 -12.51 -19.18
C SER A 109 -1.81 -13.34 -20.11
N GLY A 110 -1.29 -13.85 -21.22
CA GLY A 110 -2.04 -14.58 -22.27
C GLY A 110 -2.81 -15.85 -21.85
N ARG A 111 -3.06 -16.07 -20.56
CA ARG A 111 -3.99 -17.06 -20.00
C ARG A 111 -5.31 -16.38 -19.61
N GLY A 112 -6.28 -16.41 -20.53
CA GLY A 112 -7.67 -16.01 -20.26
C GLY A 112 -7.94 -14.51 -20.34
N LYS A 113 -9.21 -14.15 -20.18
CA LYS A 113 -9.67 -12.75 -20.18
C LYS A 113 -9.40 -12.10 -18.82
N SER A 114 -8.87 -10.88 -18.82
CA SER A 114 -8.72 -10.07 -17.61
C SER A 114 -10.10 -9.68 -17.03
N ALA A 115 -10.15 -9.27 -15.76
CA ALA A 115 -11.41 -8.79 -15.17
C ALA A 115 -11.94 -7.56 -15.94
N GLN A 116 -11.04 -6.66 -16.36
CA GLN A 116 -11.37 -5.52 -17.20
C GLN A 116 -11.98 -5.95 -18.55
N GLN A 117 -11.40 -6.95 -19.23
CA GLN A 117 -11.95 -7.48 -20.49
C GLN A 117 -13.31 -8.13 -20.27
N ARG A 118 -13.47 -8.90 -19.19
CA ARG A 118 -14.75 -9.52 -18.84
C ARG A 118 -15.83 -8.46 -18.58
N TRP A 119 -15.49 -7.39 -17.86
CA TRP A 119 -16.39 -6.24 -17.67
C TRP A 119 -16.81 -5.65 -19.02
N THR A 120 -15.87 -5.31 -19.89
CA THR A 120 -16.17 -4.73 -21.22
C THR A 120 -17.09 -5.63 -22.06
N ASP A 121 -16.83 -6.93 -22.11
CA ASP A 121 -17.67 -7.89 -22.84
C ASP A 121 -19.10 -7.95 -22.27
N ARG A 122 -19.21 -7.82 -20.95
CA ARG A 122 -20.49 -7.82 -20.25
C ARG A 122 -21.26 -6.54 -20.47
N VAL A 123 -20.61 -5.38 -20.43
CA VAL A 123 -21.25 -4.11 -20.79
C VAL A 123 -21.85 -4.20 -22.19
N VAL A 124 -21.13 -4.75 -23.19
CA VAL A 124 -21.68 -4.97 -24.54
C VAL A 124 -22.93 -5.86 -24.51
N THR A 125 -22.90 -6.92 -23.70
CA THR A 125 -24.04 -7.84 -23.55
C THR A 125 -25.23 -7.18 -22.87
N TRP A 126 -25.00 -6.44 -21.78
CA TRP A 126 -26.03 -5.76 -21.01
C TRP A 126 -26.64 -4.58 -21.76
N THR A 127 -25.85 -3.85 -22.55
CA THR A 127 -26.35 -2.82 -23.46
C THR A 127 -27.32 -3.43 -24.47
N ARG A 128 -27.05 -4.62 -25.01
CA ARG A 128 -28.02 -5.32 -25.88
C ARG A 128 -29.30 -5.68 -25.13
N TRP A 129 -29.19 -6.21 -23.91
CA TRP A 129 -30.37 -6.51 -23.08
C TRP A 129 -31.24 -5.27 -22.80
N ALA A 130 -30.61 -4.12 -22.58
CA ALA A 130 -31.31 -2.84 -22.42
C ALA A 130 -31.96 -2.40 -23.74
N SER A 131 -31.24 -2.45 -24.86
CA SER A 131 -31.77 -2.08 -26.18
C SER A 131 -32.93 -2.96 -26.62
N ASP A 132 -32.90 -4.26 -26.34
CA ASP A 132 -34.01 -5.20 -26.60
C ASP A 132 -35.30 -4.81 -25.84
N LYS A 133 -35.16 -4.02 -24.76
CA LYS A 133 -36.26 -3.44 -23.97
C LYS A 133 -36.58 -2.00 -24.36
N GLY A 134 -35.93 -1.43 -25.37
CA GLY A 134 -36.08 -0.04 -25.76
C GLY A 134 -35.43 0.95 -24.78
N MET A 135 -34.46 0.50 -23.99
CA MET A 135 -33.75 1.30 -22.99
C MET A 135 -32.33 1.62 -23.45
N GLU A 136 -31.83 2.80 -23.06
CA GLU A 136 -30.43 3.19 -23.20
C GLU A 136 -29.84 3.34 -21.80
N VAL A 137 -28.98 2.38 -21.41
CA VAL A 137 -28.43 2.28 -20.05
C VAL A 137 -26.92 2.29 -20.10
N GLU A 138 -26.32 3.19 -19.34
CA GLU A 138 -24.88 3.19 -19.04
C GLU A 138 -24.59 2.25 -17.86
N PHE A 139 -23.52 1.47 -17.96
CA PHE A 139 -23.07 0.57 -16.89
C PHE A 139 -21.73 1.07 -16.35
N VAL A 140 -21.70 1.40 -15.07
CA VAL A 140 -20.54 1.98 -14.39
C VAL A 140 -20.02 1.00 -13.34
N TRP A 141 -18.71 0.76 -13.35
CA TRP A 141 -18.04 0.04 -12.28
C TRP A 141 -17.56 1.06 -11.24
N GLN A 142 -18.02 0.91 -10.01
CA GLN A 142 -17.52 1.68 -8.87
C GLN A 142 -16.72 0.72 -7.99
N GLY A 143 -15.42 0.67 -8.24
CA GLY A 143 -14.47 -0.25 -7.63
C GLY A 143 -13.99 0.20 -6.26
N SER A 144 -12.91 -0.43 -5.78
CA SER A 144 -12.28 -0.07 -4.52
C SER A 144 -11.82 1.38 -4.55
N HIS A 145 -11.15 1.80 -5.63
CA HIS A 145 -10.63 3.15 -5.78
C HIS A 145 -11.73 4.21 -5.67
N GLU A 146 -12.81 4.08 -6.45
CA GLU A 146 -13.89 5.06 -6.48
C GLU A 146 -14.63 5.11 -5.13
N LEU A 147 -14.85 3.96 -4.48
CA LEU A 147 -15.48 3.90 -3.17
C LEU A 147 -14.61 4.54 -2.08
N LEU A 148 -13.29 4.32 -2.10
CA LEU A 148 -12.36 4.96 -1.16
C LEU A 148 -12.28 6.47 -1.38
N ALA A 149 -12.31 6.93 -2.64
CA ALA A 149 -12.33 8.35 -2.97
C ALA A 149 -13.62 9.04 -2.48
N GLU A 150 -14.77 8.38 -2.59
CA GLU A 150 -16.04 8.89 -2.03
C GLU A 150 -16.01 8.89 -0.49
N LEU A 151 -15.48 7.84 0.14
CA LEU A 151 -15.32 7.75 1.60
C LEU A 151 -14.37 8.81 2.17
N ALA A 152 -13.33 9.19 1.43
CA ALA A 152 -12.35 10.19 1.84
C ALA A 152 -12.90 11.63 1.84
N LYS A 153 -14.14 11.85 1.39
CA LYS A 153 -14.74 13.18 1.42
C LYS A 153 -15.09 13.60 2.85
N PRO A 154 -14.89 14.88 3.22
CA PRO A 154 -15.17 15.34 4.58
C PRO A 154 -16.61 15.06 5.02
N GLU A 155 -17.58 15.19 4.12
CA GLU A 155 -18.99 14.89 4.41
C GLU A 155 -19.25 13.42 4.79
N ASN A 156 -18.34 12.52 4.43
CA ASN A 156 -18.43 11.06 4.63
C ASN A 156 -17.50 10.54 5.74
N ASP A 157 -16.76 11.39 6.49
CA ASP A 157 -15.89 10.94 7.61
C ASP A 157 -16.65 10.10 8.64
N GLY A 158 -17.91 10.45 8.89
CA GLY A 158 -18.79 9.67 9.77
C GLY A 158 -19.01 8.24 9.30
N LEU A 159 -19.05 8.00 7.99
CA LEU A 159 -19.18 6.67 7.40
C LEU A 159 -17.89 5.86 7.56
N ALA A 160 -16.74 6.47 7.23
CA ALA A 160 -15.44 5.83 7.44
C ALA A 160 -15.28 5.40 8.90
N LYS A 161 -15.62 6.29 9.84
CA LYS A 161 -15.55 6.00 11.27
C LYS A 161 -16.52 4.90 11.69
N PHE A 162 -17.77 4.96 11.25
CA PHE A 162 -18.76 3.98 11.66
C PHE A 162 -18.46 2.58 11.13
N PHE A 163 -18.06 2.47 9.86
CA PHE A 163 -17.87 1.18 9.19
C PHE A 163 -16.48 0.57 9.41
N PHE A 164 -15.44 1.37 9.65
CA PHE A 164 -14.05 0.89 9.76
C PHE A 164 -13.34 1.27 11.06
N ASP A 165 -14.00 2.04 11.95
CA ASP A 165 -13.36 2.65 13.13
C ASP A 165 -12.16 3.55 12.80
N THR A 166 -12.13 4.06 11.56
CA THR A 166 -11.08 4.92 11.03
C THR A 166 -11.63 6.31 10.76
N ARG A 167 -10.92 7.37 11.17
CA ARG A 167 -11.22 8.74 10.75
C ARG A 167 -10.30 9.15 9.61
N TYR A 168 -10.85 9.85 8.62
CA TYR A 168 -10.05 10.54 7.62
C TYR A 168 -9.73 11.95 8.14
N LEU A 169 -8.47 12.16 8.52
CA LEU A 169 -8.00 13.47 9.00
C LEU A 169 -7.59 14.31 7.80
N ASP A 170 -8.49 15.16 7.32
CA ASP A 170 -8.23 16.05 6.20
C ASP A 170 -7.41 17.29 6.59
N ASP A 171 -6.98 18.05 5.58
CA ASP A 171 -6.21 19.29 5.78
C ASP A 171 -6.96 20.31 6.65
N ALA A 172 -8.29 20.37 6.53
CA ALA A 172 -9.12 21.29 7.30
C ALA A 172 -9.08 20.94 8.79
N TRP A 173 -9.15 19.64 9.12
CA TRP A 173 -9.03 19.15 10.48
C TRP A 173 -7.67 19.49 11.09
N PHE A 174 -6.57 19.26 10.36
CA PHE A 174 -5.22 19.60 10.83
C PHE A 174 -5.06 21.11 11.04
N ARG A 175 -5.56 21.94 10.12
CA ARG A 175 -5.55 23.40 10.27
C ARG A 175 -6.33 23.84 11.49
N ALA A 176 -7.50 23.28 11.74
CA ALA A 176 -8.30 23.61 12.91
C ALA A 176 -7.55 23.29 14.22
N ARG A 177 -6.91 22.12 14.33
CA ARG A 177 -6.10 21.77 15.51
C ARG A 177 -4.89 22.69 15.68
N LEU A 178 -4.24 23.09 14.59
CA LEU A 178 -3.11 24.01 14.65
C LEU A 178 -3.53 25.40 15.13
N VAL A 179 -4.68 25.90 14.65
CA VAL A 179 -5.24 27.19 15.10
C VAL A 179 -5.54 27.13 16.59
N GLU A 180 -6.23 26.08 17.07
CA GLU A 180 -6.51 25.90 18.50
C GLU A 180 -5.23 25.86 19.35
N ALA A 181 -4.20 25.15 18.88
CA ALA A 181 -2.91 25.09 19.57
C ALA A 181 -2.23 26.46 19.64
N HIS A 182 -2.28 27.24 18.55
CA HIS A 182 -1.72 28.59 18.48
C HIS A 182 -2.47 29.57 19.40
N GLU A 183 -3.81 29.54 19.38
CA GLU A 183 -4.64 30.37 20.26
C GLU A 183 -4.45 30.01 21.75
N SER A 184 -4.34 28.71 22.05
CA SER A 184 -4.08 28.22 23.41
C SER A 184 -2.70 28.64 23.94
N ALA A 185 -1.68 28.61 23.08
CA ALA A 185 -0.36 29.14 23.41
C ALA A 185 -0.44 30.65 23.72
N GLY A 186 -1.25 31.39 22.95
CA GLY A 186 -1.61 32.77 23.21
C GLY A 186 -0.38 33.66 23.45
N PRO A 187 -0.42 34.61 24.41
CA PRO A 187 0.72 35.46 24.75
C PRO A 187 1.87 34.73 25.46
N ARG A 188 1.68 33.46 25.87
CA ARG A 188 2.67 32.71 26.68
C ARG A 188 3.82 32.18 25.83
N TYR A 189 3.64 32.13 24.52
CA TYR A 189 4.67 31.77 23.58
C TYR A 189 5.11 33.02 22.81
N THR A 190 6.37 33.40 22.97
CA THR A 190 7.04 34.44 22.20
C THR A 190 8.20 33.77 21.51
N ALA A 191 8.14 33.64 20.18
CA ALA A 191 9.12 32.88 19.41
C ALA A 191 10.54 33.43 19.60
N GLU A 192 10.66 34.75 19.81
CA GLU A 192 11.90 35.46 20.07
C GLU A 192 12.53 35.09 21.41
N LEU A 193 11.73 34.62 22.36
CA LEU A 193 12.17 34.17 23.69
C LEU A 193 12.33 32.65 23.78
N ASN A 194 12.14 31.93 22.66
CA ASN A 194 12.25 30.48 22.64
C ASN A 194 13.70 30.03 22.88
N VAL A 195 13.93 29.36 24.00
CA VAL A 195 15.22 28.73 24.29
C VAL A 195 15.29 27.42 23.53
N LYS A 196 16.24 27.31 22.58
CA LYS A 196 16.44 26.07 21.82
C LYS A 196 16.98 24.98 22.73
N LEU A 197 16.17 23.93 22.93
CA LEU A 197 16.54 22.73 23.67
C LEU A 197 16.84 21.58 22.72
N SER A 198 17.69 20.65 23.14
CA SER A 198 18.05 19.45 22.36
C SER A 198 16.83 18.59 22.00
N ILE A 199 15.78 18.59 22.84
CA ILE A 199 14.54 17.88 22.52
C ILE A 199 13.83 18.45 21.29
N GLY A 200 14.03 19.74 20.98
CA GLY A 200 13.52 20.35 19.76
C GLY A 200 14.03 19.65 18.50
N GLU A 201 15.27 19.14 18.53
CA GLU A 201 15.85 18.43 17.39
C GLU A 201 15.15 17.10 17.10
N GLN A 202 14.57 16.47 18.13
CA GLN A 202 13.78 15.25 17.98
C GLN A 202 12.45 15.53 17.29
N PHE A 203 11.83 16.67 17.57
CA PHE A 203 10.61 17.09 16.89
C PHE A 203 10.85 17.41 15.42
N GLU A 204 11.97 18.05 15.09
CA GLU A 204 12.39 18.26 13.70
C GLU A 204 12.58 16.93 12.96
N ALA A 205 13.17 15.92 13.64
CA ALA A 205 13.35 14.58 13.08
C ALA A 205 12.00 13.86 12.87
N PHE A 206 11.11 13.91 13.86
CA PHE A 206 9.76 13.34 13.78
C PHE A 206 8.96 13.99 12.65
N GLY A 207 9.04 15.32 12.54
CA GLY A 207 8.38 16.10 11.50
C GLY A 207 9.05 16.01 10.12
N ARG A 208 10.19 15.31 9.99
CA ARG A 208 10.96 15.18 8.74
C ARG A 208 11.23 16.55 8.08
N THR A 209 11.50 17.56 8.88
CA THR A 209 11.63 18.93 8.39
C THR A 209 12.90 19.12 7.55
N SER A 210 12.91 20.13 6.69
CA SER A 210 14.11 20.53 5.94
C SER A 210 15.29 20.80 6.88
N ALA A 211 15.04 21.44 8.03
CA ALA A 211 16.05 21.71 9.04
C ALA A 211 16.70 20.44 9.61
N PHE A 212 15.93 19.36 9.82
CA PHE A 212 16.49 18.06 10.19
C PHE A 212 17.40 17.51 9.10
N PHE A 213 16.92 17.47 7.85
CA PHE A 213 17.69 16.94 6.73
C PHE A 213 18.95 17.76 6.43
N ASP A 214 18.90 19.09 6.60
CA ASP A 214 20.07 19.96 6.46
C ASP A 214 21.14 19.66 7.50
N ARG A 215 20.75 19.37 8.75
CA ARG A 215 21.72 18.93 9.78
C ARG A 215 22.38 17.60 9.41
N ILE A 216 21.60 16.62 8.94
CA ILE A 216 22.15 15.34 8.49
C ILE A 216 23.09 15.52 7.28
N ARG A 217 22.75 16.39 6.32
CA ARG A 217 23.62 16.75 5.19
C ARG A 217 24.91 17.46 5.64
N SER A 218 24.84 18.27 6.69
CA SER A 218 26.01 18.94 7.28
C SER A 218 27.00 17.91 7.84
N VAL A 219 26.51 16.89 8.56
CA VAL A 219 27.35 15.79 9.07
C VAL A 219 28.08 15.06 7.93
N ALA A 220 27.37 14.74 6.84
CA ALA A 220 27.99 14.11 5.67
C ALA A 220 29.07 14.99 5.03
N SER A 221 28.88 16.30 5.04
CA SER A 221 29.88 17.25 4.53
C SER A 221 31.15 17.24 5.38
N SER A 222 31.02 17.17 6.71
CA SER A 222 32.16 17.03 7.62
C SER A 222 32.91 15.70 7.42
N ILE A 223 32.18 14.57 7.27
CA ILE A 223 32.81 13.27 6.98
C ILE A 223 33.59 13.33 5.66
N ARG A 224 32.99 13.91 4.61
CA ARG A 224 33.62 14.06 3.29
C ARG A 224 34.92 14.86 3.36
N GLU A 225 34.96 15.92 4.15
CA GLU A 225 36.16 16.73 4.36
C GLU A 225 37.27 15.94 5.06
N GLN A 226 36.93 15.17 6.10
CA GLN A 226 37.90 14.33 6.82
C GLN A 226 38.48 13.22 5.92
N VAL A 227 37.64 12.55 5.14
CA VAL A 227 38.07 11.48 4.20
C VAL A 227 39.00 12.02 3.09
N ARG A 228 38.76 13.26 2.62
CA ARG A 228 39.53 13.91 1.56
C ARG A 228 40.86 14.48 2.02
N SER A 229 40.95 14.95 3.26
CA SER A 229 42.17 15.58 3.78
C SER A 229 43.25 14.53 4.07
N HIS A 230 43.23 13.90 5.24
CA HIS A 230 44.34 13.07 5.71
C HIS A 230 43.92 11.84 6.53
N ALA A 231 42.62 11.50 6.62
CA ALA A 231 42.12 10.42 7.48
C ALA A 231 42.82 9.06 7.30
N PHE A 232 43.37 8.80 6.11
CA PHE A 232 44.08 7.55 5.81
C PHE A 232 45.57 7.74 5.48
N SER A 233 46.17 8.88 5.84
CA SER A 233 47.62 9.12 5.65
C SER A 233 48.42 8.54 6.81
N VAL A 234 48.30 7.23 7.02
CA VAL A 234 48.79 6.56 8.24
C VAL A 234 50.19 5.92 8.06
N ALA A 235 50.60 5.63 6.82
CA ALA A 235 51.90 5.02 6.49
C ALA A 235 52.79 5.96 5.65
N LYS A 236 54.10 5.97 5.93
CA LYS A 236 55.12 6.63 5.10
C LYS A 236 55.68 5.63 4.08
N GLY A 237 54.96 5.42 2.97
CA GLY A 237 55.34 4.49 1.90
C GLY A 237 54.39 3.28 1.76
N PRO A 238 54.57 2.44 0.72
CA PRO A 238 53.69 1.31 0.44
C PRO A 238 53.75 0.25 1.55
N ASN A 239 52.60 -0.22 1.99
CA ASN A 239 52.43 -1.22 3.04
C ASN A 239 51.44 -2.29 2.58
N ALA A 240 51.94 -3.48 2.27
CA ALA A 240 51.15 -4.58 1.70
C ALA A 240 49.95 -5.04 2.57
N VAL A 241 49.95 -4.72 3.88
CA VAL A 241 48.85 -5.06 4.81
C VAL A 241 47.89 -3.88 4.97
N LEU A 242 48.41 -2.66 5.14
CA LEU A 242 47.57 -1.47 5.38
C LEU A 242 46.92 -0.93 4.10
N ASP A 243 47.59 -0.99 2.96
CA ASP A 243 47.10 -0.44 1.70
C ASP A 243 45.73 -1.01 1.27
N PRO A 244 45.49 -2.35 1.29
CA PRO A 244 44.17 -2.90 0.96
C PRO A 244 43.10 -2.52 2.00
N LEU A 245 43.44 -2.44 3.29
CA LEU A 245 42.51 -2.03 4.34
C LEU A 245 42.11 -0.56 4.21
N ILE A 246 43.07 0.31 3.89
CA ILE A 246 42.83 1.74 3.60
C ILE A 246 41.93 1.89 2.38
N ALA A 247 42.17 1.14 1.30
CA ALA A 247 41.32 1.17 0.11
C ALA A 247 39.89 0.73 0.42
N ALA A 248 39.72 -0.35 1.20
CA ALA A 248 38.40 -0.83 1.63
C ALA A 248 37.67 0.19 2.51
N ALA A 249 38.37 0.82 3.48
CA ALA A 249 37.79 1.84 4.34
C ALA A 249 37.37 3.09 3.56
N ARG A 250 38.18 3.55 2.60
CA ARG A 250 37.82 4.65 1.70
C ARG A 250 36.57 4.33 0.88
N LEU A 251 36.53 3.13 0.30
CA LEU A 251 35.38 2.68 -0.48
C LEU A 251 34.10 2.64 0.37
N ALA A 252 34.18 2.10 1.59
CA ALA A 252 33.04 2.07 2.51
C ALA A 252 32.57 3.48 2.90
N CYS A 253 33.49 4.41 3.17
CA CYS A 253 33.15 5.81 3.41
C CYS A 253 32.48 6.48 2.20
N ASP A 254 32.99 6.25 0.99
CA ASP A 254 32.43 6.82 -0.24
C ASP A 254 31.03 6.26 -0.54
N GLN A 255 30.83 4.96 -0.34
CA GLN A 255 29.53 4.31 -0.45
C GLN A 255 28.53 4.88 0.55
N ALA A 256 28.93 5.04 1.82
CA ALA A 256 28.09 5.67 2.83
C ALA A 256 27.72 7.11 2.43
N LEU A 257 28.68 7.92 1.99
CA LEU A 257 28.46 9.30 1.55
C LEU A 257 27.57 9.41 0.31
N ASP A 258 27.59 8.41 -0.57
CA ASP A 258 26.69 8.37 -1.73
C ASP A 258 25.23 8.17 -1.32
N LYS A 259 24.97 7.36 -0.27
CA LYS A 259 23.62 7.17 0.28
C LYS A 259 23.02 8.47 0.83
N PHE A 260 23.82 9.41 1.32
CA PHE A 260 23.29 10.72 1.75
C PHE A 260 22.69 11.53 0.60
N LYS A 261 23.02 11.25 -0.67
CA LYS A 261 22.41 11.93 -1.83
C LYS A 261 20.95 11.56 -2.04
N THR A 262 20.48 10.46 -1.46
CA THR A 262 19.08 10.02 -1.57
C THR A 262 18.18 10.62 -0.48
N LEU A 263 18.74 11.44 0.42
CA LEU A 263 17.95 12.14 1.43
C LEU A 263 16.94 13.08 0.77
N SER A 264 15.67 12.88 1.09
CA SER A 264 14.54 13.70 0.67
C SER A 264 13.74 14.14 1.90
N ASP A 265 13.35 15.41 1.93
CA ASP A 265 12.39 15.96 2.88
C ASP A 265 10.92 15.73 2.46
N ASP A 266 10.70 15.06 1.32
CA ASP A 266 9.38 14.57 0.93
C ASP A 266 8.88 13.51 1.93
N PRO A 267 7.73 13.72 2.59
CA PRO A 267 7.17 12.76 3.54
C PRO A 267 6.60 11.51 2.88
N THR A 268 6.37 11.52 1.56
CA THR A 268 5.84 10.38 0.80
C THR A 268 6.92 9.40 0.34
N VAL A 269 8.18 9.85 0.36
CA VAL A 269 9.34 9.03 -0.01
C VAL A 269 9.86 8.29 1.21
N GLU A 270 10.11 7.00 1.06
CA GLU A 270 10.68 6.16 2.11
C GLU A 270 12.02 6.73 2.61
N SER A 271 12.19 6.72 3.93
CA SER A 271 13.37 7.31 4.58
C SER A 271 14.63 6.49 4.32
N PRO A 272 15.70 7.04 3.72
CA PRO A 272 16.95 6.28 3.52
C PRO A 272 17.79 6.18 4.80
N LEU A 273 17.32 6.70 5.94
CA LEU A 273 18.09 6.77 7.19
C LEU A 273 18.58 5.40 7.68
N ALA A 274 17.76 4.35 7.55
CA ALA A 274 18.18 3.00 7.94
C ALA A 274 19.33 2.49 7.05
N ALA A 275 19.23 2.69 5.73
CA ALA A 275 20.30 2.32 4.80
C ALA A 275 21.58 3.12 5.05
N ILE A 276 21.46 4.42 5.34
CA ILE A 276 22.58 5.29 5.71
C ILE A 276 23.24 4.80 7.00
N GLN A 277 22.45 4.44 8.02
CA GLN A 277 22.97 3.91 9.28
C GLN A 277 23.78 2.63 9.06
N THR A 278 23.28 1.70 8.24
CA THR A 278 24.00 0.45 7.91
C THR A 278 25.32 0.75 7.21
N SER A 279 25.32 1.55 6.15
CA SER A 279 26.56 1.87 5.41
C SER A 279 27.56 2.67 6.25
N LEU A 280 27.10 3.52 7.17
CA LEU A 280 27.99 4.18 8.14
C LEU A 280 28.62 3.16 9.11
N GLY A 281 27.86 2.15 9.56
CA GLY A 281 28.38 1.06 10.38
C GLY A 281 29.52 0.31 9.68
N GLU A 282 29.32 -0.08 8.42
CA GLU A 282 30.35 -0.72 7.58
C GLU A 282 31.59 0.16 7.43
N ALA A 283 31.41 1.46 7.22
CA ALA A 283 32.53 2.41 7.12
C ALA A 283 33.31 2.56 8.43
N VAL A 284 32.61 2.56 9.58
CA VAL A 284 33.24 2.59 10.91
C VAL A 284 34.05 1.33 11.15
N GLU A 285 33.48 0.15 10.87
CA GLU A 285 34.17 -1.14 11.02
C GLU A 285 35.43 -1.20 10.14
N ALA A 286 35.32 -0.84 8.86
CA ALA A 286 36.46 -0.84 7.94
C ALA A 286 37.57 0.12 8.39
N THR A 287 37.19 1.30 8.88
CA THR A 287 38.15 2.29 9.43
C THR A 287 38.80 1.77 10.73
N GLN A 288 38.03 1.07 11.57
CA GLN A 288 38.55 0.47 12.81
C GLN A 288 39.58 -0.64 12.53
N GLN A 289 39.39 -1.44 11.47
CA GLN A 289 40.39 -2.42 11.05
C GLN A 289 41.73 -1.77 10.68
N VAL A 290 41.70 -0.64 9.97
CA VAL A 290 42.92 0.13 9.66
C VAL A 290 43.61 0.60 10.95
N LEU A 291 42.85 1.11 11.92
CA LEU A 291 43.39 1.59 13.20
C LEU A 291 44.01 0.46 14.04
N LEU A 292 43.46 -0.75 13.99
CA LEU A 292 43.97 -1.91 14.74
C LEU A 292 45.27 -2.48 14.14
N GLU A 293 45.41 -2.46 12.81
CA GLU A 293 46.57 -3.02 12.11
C GLU A 293 47.73 -2.01 11.97
N HIS A 294 47.47 -0.72 12.12
CA HIS A 294 48.51 0.33 12.03
C HIS A 294 49.67 0.17 13.03
N PRO A 295 49.43 -0.08 14.34
CA PRO A 295 50.51 -0.33 15.30
C PRO A 295 51.27 -1.64 15.04
N ARG A 296 50.57 -2.67 14.55
CA ARG A 296 51.13 -4.01 14.31
C ARG A 296 52.11 -4.04 13.14
N SER A 297 51.81 -3.24 12.12
CA SER A 297 52.66 -3.09 10.93
C SER A 297 53.81 -2.08 11.10
N SER A 298 53.80 -1.30 12.18
CA SER A 298 54.85 -0.33 12.52
C SER A 298 55.97 -0.90 13.41
N ASN A 299 55.77 -2.08 14.03
CA ASN A 299 56.77 -2.77 14.84
C ASN A 299 57.59 -3.76 14.00
N VAL A 300 58.77 -3.32 13.53
CA VAL A 300 59.81 -4.21 12.98
C VAL A 300 60.71 -4.67 14.14
N PRO A 301 60.89 -5.97 14.42
CA PRO A 301 61.88 -6.41 15.41
C PRO A 301 63.30 -6.12 14.91
N PRO A 302 64.28 -5.78 15.78
CA PRO A 302 65.63 -5.54 15.33
C PRO A 302 66.22 -6.83 14.78
N HIS A 303 66.90 -6.71 13.64
CA HIS A 303 67.61 -7.77 12.94
C HIS A 303 68.30 -8.75 13.90
N GLY A 304 68.00 -10.04 13.72
CA GLY A 304 68.70 -11.14 14.39
C GLY A 304 70.17 -11.17 14.01
N GLY A 305 70.99 -10.54 14.85
CA GLY A 305 72.41 -10.84 14.97
C GLY A 305 72.58 -12.07 15.85
N CYS A 306 73.25 -13.08 15.30
CA CYS A 306 73.72 -14.27 15.98
C CYS A 306 74.43 -13.94 17.31
N PHE A 307 74.02 -14.52 18.43
CA PHE A 307 74.92 -14.86 19.53
C PHE A 307 74.43 -16.12 20.26
N SER A 308 75.43 -16.91 20.63
CA SER A 308 75.46 -18.34 20.92
C SER A 308 74.80 -18.81 22.21
N GLU A 309 74.51 -20.11 22.22
CA GLU A 309 74.31 -20.96 23.40
C GLU A 309 75.16 -20.56 24.61
N GLN A 310 74.53 -20.55 25.80
CA GLN A 310 75.09 -21.23 26.98
C GLN A 310 74.04 -21.43 28.10
N HIS A 311 74.01 -22.67 28.57
CA HIS A 311 73.53 -23.19 29.86
C HIS A 311 72.05 -23.54 30.09
N ARG A 312 71.84 -24.87 29.99
CA ARG A 312 70.76 -25.70 30.53
C ARG A 312 71.05 -26.06 32.00
N LEU A 313 69.96 -26.29 32.76
CA LEU A 313 69.78 -27.11 34.00
C LEU A 313 69.71 -26.40 35.37
N ALA A 314 68.50 -26.40 35.96
CA ALA A 314 68.11 -27.12 37.20
C ALA A 314 66.73 -26.61 37.69
N ARG A 315 65.64 -27.37 37.50
CA ARG A 315 64.96 -28.24 38.49
C ARG A 315 64.54 -27.61 39.84
N SER A 316 63.22 -27.64 40.03
CA SER A 316 62.45 -28.03 41.23
C SER A 316 62.39 -27.07 42.42
N ARG A 317 61.18 -26.58 42.73
CA ARG A 317 60.26 -27.13 43.76
C ARG A 317 59.16 -26.09 44.05
N GLY A 318 57.92 -26.53 43.99
CA GLY A 318 56.74 -25.77 44.41
C GLY A 318 55.55 -26.72 44.46
N SER A 319 55.43 -27.43 45.58
CA SER A 319 54.30 -28.27 45.94
C SER A 319 53.88 -27.87 47.34
N GLU A 320 52.61 -27.48 47.47
CA GLU A 320 51.70 -27.60 48.62
C GLU A 320 50.44 -26.84 48.18
N GLY A 321 49.20 -27.33 48.24
CA GLY A 321 48.59 -28.53 48.80
C GLY A 321 47.11 -28.19 48.94
N GLY A 322 46.20 -29.07 48.50
CA GLY A 322 44.76 -28.86 48.63
C GLY A 322 43.91 -29.69 47.67
N GLY A 323 43.82 -31.00 47.90
CA GLY A 323 42.65 -31.79 47.48
C GLY A 323 41.43 -31.43 48.35
N SER A 324 40.23 -31.95 48.18
CA SER A 324 39.63 -32.94 47.28
C SER A 324 38.15 -32.99 47.68
N SER A 325 37.21 -33.13 46.74
CA SER A 325 36.12 -34.13 46.80
C SER A 325 35.02 -33.85 45.76
N SER A 326 34.97 -34.74 44.76
CA SER A 326 33.81 -35.20 43.97
C SER A 326 32.71 -35.82 44.88
N PRO A 327 31.47 -36.18 44.41
CA PRO A 327 31.17 -36.72 43.07
C PRO A 327 29.82 -36.39 42.39
N ALA A 328 29.72 -36.95 41.17
CA ALA A 328 28.58 -37.15 40.26
C ALA A 328 27.34 -37.77 40.96
N SER A 329 26.12 -37.86 40.41
CA SER A 329 25.54 -38.13 39.06
C SER A 329 24.01 -37.89 39.22
N THR A 330 23.17 -37.62 38.21
CA THR A 330 22.51 -38.56 37.25
C THR A 330 21.50 -37.73 36.42
N GLU A 331 21.50 -37.87 35.08
CA GLU A 331 20.41 -38.42 34.24
C GLU A 331 18.99 -37.89 34.51
N GLU A 332 18.40 -37.25 33.49
CA GLU A 332 16.97 -37.37 33.17
C GLU A 332 16.73 -37.09 31.69
N ASP A 333 16.18 -38.09 31.01
CA ASP A 333 15.88 -38.18 29.58
C ASP A 333 14.39 -38.53 29.49
N GLU A 334 13.54 -37.63 29.00
CA GLU A 334 12.14 -37.96 28.71
C GLU A 334 11.55 -37.03 27.64
N LYS A 335 11.31 -37.56 26.43
CA LYS A 335 10.28 -37.01 25.53
C LYS A 335 9.55 -38.12 24.78
N ARG A 336 8.40 -38.49 25.36
CA ARG A 336 7.27 -39.21 24.75
C ARG A 336 6.79 -38.51 23.47
N LYS A 337 6.66 -39.29 22.37
CA LYS A 337 5.84 -38.95 21.20
C LYS A 337 4.64 -39.91 21.17
N GLY A 338 3.44 -39.36 21.25
CA GLY A 338 2.17 -40.09 21.15
C GLY A 338 1.54 -39.97 19.77
N HIS A 339 1.10 -41.13 19.26
CA HIS A 339 -0.09 -41.43 18.44
C HIS A 339 -0.64 -40.40 17.43
N ARG A 340 -0.79 -40.86 16.18
CA ARG A 340 -2.09 -40.91 15.49
C ARG A 340 -2.20 -42.16 14.61
N ASP A 341 -3.28 -42.91 14.85
CA ASP A 341 -3.81 -44.00 14.05
C ASP A 341 -4.47 -43.48 12.76
N ALA A 342 -4.43 -44.30 11.71
CA ALA A 342 -5.47 -44.41 10.69
C ALA A 342 -5.29 -45.73 9.91
N ASP A 343 -6.01 -46.76 10.35
CA ASP A 343 -6.62 -47.79 9.50
C ASP A 343 -7.49 -47.13 8.40
N ASN A 344 -7.90 -47.69 7.26
CA ASN A 344 -7.74 -48.92 6.47
C ASN A 344 -8.80 -48.76 5.32
N CYS A 345 -8.88 -49.72 4.39
CA CYS A 345 -9.80 -49.89 3.24
C CYS A 345 -9.24 -49.32 1.92
N GLY A 346 -9.13 -50.05 0.81
CA GLY A 346 -9.67 -51.36 0.42
C GLY A 346 -10.15 -51.30 -1.04
N HIS A 347 -9.53 -52.12 -1.90
CA HIS A 347 -9.76 -52.50 -3.31
C HIS A 347 -10.96 -51.99 -4.18
N ASP A 348 -10.60 -51.46 -5.38
CA ASP A 348 -10.86 -51.95 -6.78
C ASP A 348 -12.30 -51.96 -7.39
N PRO A 349 -12.51 -52.17 -8.71
CA PRO A 349 -12.22 -51.32 -9.90
C PRO A 349 -13.48 -51.03 -10.76
N GLY A 350 -13.35 -50.22 -11.83
CA GLY A 350 -14.33 -50.26 -12.94
C GLY A 350 -14.40 -49.03 -13.86
N SER A 351 -13.81 -49.14 -15.06
CA SER A 351 -14.10 -48.29 -16.23
C SER A 351 -15.54 -48.51 -16.74
N PRO A 352 -16.11 -47.56 -17.50
CA PRO A 352 -16.08 -47.76 -18.95
C PRO A 352 -15.84 -46.50 -19.79
N THR A 353 -15.20 -46.77 -20.93
CA THR A 353 -15.16 -46.05 -22.21
C THR A 353 -16.49 -45.44 -22.66
N GLU A 354 -16.46 -44.25 -23.29
CA GLU A 354 -17.11 -44.04 -24.59
C GLU A 354 -16.78 -42.70 -25.31
N ARG A 355 -16.28 -42.86 -26.54
CA ARG A 355 -16.57 -42.13 -27.79
C ARG A 355 -16.34 -40.62 -27.90
N GLN A 356 -15.26 -40.30 -28.63
CA GLN A 356 -15.11 -39.10 -29.46
C GLN A 356 -15.69 -39.28 -30.87
N LEU A 357 -16.03 -38.13 -31.48
CA LEU A 357 -16.17 -37.77 -32.92
C LEU A 357 -17.59 -37.27 -33.30
N PRO A 358 -17.75 -36.41 -34.34
CA PRO A 358 -16.90 -35.29 -34.76
C PRO A 358 -17.71 -33.99 -35.09
N ARG A 359 -16.99 -32.89 -35.34
CA ARG A 359 -17.50 -31.65 -35.96
C ARG A 359 -17.83 -31.85 -37.45
N PRO A 360 -18.80 -31.08 -37.98
CA PRO A 360 -18.55 -30.24 -39.15
C PRO A 360 -19.20 -28.85 -38.93
N GLY A 361 -18.90 -27.76 -39.63
CA GLY A 361 -18.11 -27.46 -40.80
C GLY A 361 -18.24 -25.94 -41.00
N ALA A 362 -17.22 -25.32 -41.57
CA ALA A 362 -17.18 -23.89 -41.83
C ALA A 362 -18.24 -23.49 -42.87
N SER A 363 -18.87 -22.33 -42.69
CA SER A 363 -19.45 -21.56 -43.79
C SER A 363 -19.10 -20.08 -43.63
N GLN A 364 -18.28 -19.61 -44.55
CA GLN A 364 -18.00 -18.20 -44.77
C GLN A 364 -19.22 -17.55 -45.40
N VAL A 365 -19.70 -16.45 -44.80
CA VAL A 365 -20.53 -15.48 -45.51
C VAL A 365 -19.89 -14.11 -45.37
N ARG A 366 -19.40 -13.60 -46.50
CA ARG A 366 -19.01 -12.20 -46.71
C ARG A 366 -20.26 -11.42 -47.05
N HIS A 367 -20.62 -10.39 -46.28
CA HIS A 367 -21.31 -9.17 -46.69
C HIS A 367 -20.79 -8.07 -45.74
N GLY A 368 -20.21 -6.96 -46.18
CA GLY A 368 -20.84 -5.94 -47.00
C GLY A 368 -20.96 -4.70 -46.10
N ARG A 369 -20.07 -3.72 -46.30
CA ARG A 369 -20.04 -2.46 -45.53
C ARG A 369 -21.41 -1.77 -45.58
N SER A 370 -21.92 -1.36 -44.44
CA SER A 370 -22.86 -0.24 -44.33
C SER A 370 -22.53 0.54 -43.07
N ARG A 371 -22.01 1.75 -43.29
CA ARG A 371 -21.87 2.82 -42.30
C ARG A 371 -23.27 3.28 -41.95
N CYS A 372 -23.74 3.00 -40.75
CA CYS A 372 -24.78 3.79 -40.11
C CYS A 372 -24.07 4.70 -39.10
N LEU A 373 -24.04 6.00 -39.41
CA LEU A 373 -23.78 7.05 -38.43
C LEU A 373 -24.95 7.00 -37.44
N VAL A 374 -24.67 6.53 -36.23
CA VAL A 374 -25.55 6.75 -35.08
C VAL A 374 -25.14 8.09 -34.52
N GLU A 375 -26.01 9.09 -34.65
CA GLU A 375 -25.90 10.34 -33.92
C GLU A 375 -25.96 10.01 -32.42
N HIS A 376 -24.92 10.38 -31.70
CA HIS A 376 -24.79 10.11 -30.27
C HIS A 376 -25.85 10.88 -29.48
N GLY A 377 -26.67 10.14 -28.74
CA GLY A 377 -27.46 10.66 -27.63
C GLY A 377 -26.57 11.31 -26.58
N ALA A 378 -27.11 12.27 -25.85
CA ALA A 378 -26.39 13.03 -24.83
C ALA A 378 -25.78 12.09 -23.77
N PRO A 379 -24.51 12.30 -23.35
CA PRO A 379 -23.89 11.50 -22.32
C PRO A 379 -24.63 11.66 -20.97
N CYS A 380 -24.64 10.60 -20.19
CA CYS A 380 -25.22 10.57 -18.84
C CYS A 380 -24.75 11.77 -17.99
N PRO A 381 -25.64 12.37 -17.18
CA PRO A 381 -25.28 13.46 -16.28
C PRO A 381 -24.12 13.11 -15.36
N LEU A 382 -23.89 11.83 -15.01
CA LEU A 382 -22.75 11.40 -14.19
C LEU A 382 -21.39 11.62 -14.88
N GLY A 383 -21.25 11.27 -16.16
CA GLY A 383 -20.00 11.50 -16.90
C GLY A 383 -19.71 12.98 -17.18
N GLU A 384 -20.74 13.82 -17.32
CA GLU A 384 -20.58 15.28 -17.34
C GLU A 384 -20.33 15.87 -15.94
N TRP A 385 -20.92 15.28 -14.90
CA TRP A 385 -20.81 15.74 -13.52
C TRP A 385 -19.49 15.33 -12.85
N GLU A 386 -18.95 14.14 -13.13
CA GLU A 386 -17.60 13.73 -12.74
C GLU A 386 -16.54 14.58 -13.46
N ARG A 387 -16.77 14.92 -14.74
CA ARG A 387 -15.94 15.88 -15.48
C ARG A 387 -16.04 17.32 -14.94
N ARG A 388 -17.22 17.79 -14.54
CA ARG A 388 -17.42 19.11 -13.91
C ARG A 388 -16.88 19.16 -12.47
N ARG A 389 -16.94 18.06 -11.72
CA ARG A 389 -16.34 17.92 -10.37
C ARG A 389 -14.81 17.93 -10.41
N SER A 390 -14.21 17.19 -11.34
CA SER A 390 -12.74 17.12 -11.48
C SER A 390 -12.10 18.42 -11.97
N THR A 391 -12.87 19.34 -12.56
CA THR A 391 -12.38 20.61 -13.13
C THR A 391 -12.62 21.84 -12.26
N GLY A 392 -13.19 21.71 -11.05
CA GLY A 392 -13.23 22.80 -10.06
C GLY A 392 -14.04 24.05 -10.42
N SER A 393 -14.86 24.03 -11.48
CA SER A 393 -15.73 25.17 -11.82
C SER A 393 -17.10 25.05 -11.15
N MET A 394 -17.24 25.64 -9.96
CA MET A 394 -18.52 26.00 -9.37
C MET A 394 -18.76 27.51 -9.60
N GLU A 395 -19.50 27.87 -10.65
CA GLU A 395 -20.07 29.21 -10.75
C GLU A 395 -21.34 29.29 -9.89
N GLN A 396 -21.40 30.28 -9.00
CA GLN A 396 -22.59 30.60 -8.22
C GLN A 396 -23.68 31.20 -9.14
N PRO A 397 -24.97 30.89 -8.93
CA PRO A 397 -26.05 31.50 -9.69
C PRO A 397 -26.20 33.00 -9.36
N PRO A 398 -26.60 33.85 -10.32
CA PRO A 398 -26.73 35.28 -10.11
C PRO A 398 -27.90 35.60 -9.16
N VAL A 399 -27.63 36.48 -8.20
CA VAL A 399 -28.60 37.04 -7.26
C VAL A 399 -29.62 37.89 -8.03
N ALA A 400 -30.91 37.56 -7.91
CA ALA A 400 -32.00 38.33 -8.48
C ALA A 400 -32.13 39.71 -7.81
N PRO A 401 -32.45 40.79 -8.55
CA PRO A 401 -32.52 42.13 -7.98
C PRO A 401 -33.77 42.29 -7.11
N GLN A 402 -33.58 42.77 -5.87
CA GLN A 402 -34.66 43.20 -5.01
C GLN A 402 -35.34 44.43 -5.62
N ARG A 403 -36.64 44.31 -5.88
CA ARG A 403 -37.49 45.45 -6.22
C ARG A 403 -37.77 46.26 -4.94
N SER A 404 -37.46 47.55 -5.00
CA SER A 404 -37.91 48.58 -4.06
C SER A 404 -39.37 48.95 -4.32
#